data_AF-A0A5R9NPI5-F1
#
_entry.id   AF-A0A5R9NPI5-F1
#
_cell.length_a   1.000
_cell.length_b   1.000
_cell.length_c   1.000
_cell.angle_alpha   90.00
_cell.angle_beta   90.00
_cell.angle_gamma   90.00
#
_symmetry.space_group_name_H-M   'P 1'
#
loop_
_entity.id
_entity.type
_entity.pdbx_description
1 polymer ?
#
loop_
_entity_poly.entity_id
_entity_poly.type
_entity_poly.pdbx_seq_one_letter_code
_entity_poly.pdbx_strand_id
1 'polypeptide(L)'
;MRVLAGAALALMIGGPALADDDQDMIFARELGQIVATADECGYKLDDGKVAAYVSEKVSAMDSNSRAMFQSGGGAQKIRIKKMSTAEKAAVCALQAELARKYGLTP
;
A
#
# COMPACT_ATOMS: atom_id res chain seq x y z
N MET A 1 -15.57 -48.69 30.29
CA MET A 1 -14.60 -48.59 29.17
C MET A 1 -15.39 -48.04 27.98
N ARG A 2 -15.51 -46.73 27.70
CA ARG A 2 -14.50 -45.70 27.37
C ARG A 2 -13.54 -46.15 26.28
N VAL A 3 -13.92 -45.99 25.01
CA VAL A 3 -13.09 -45.37 23.96
C VAL A 3 -14.03 -44.82 22.87
N LEU A 4 -14.33 -43.52 22.91
CA LEU A 4 -14.99 -42.81 21.81
C LEU A 4 -13.90 -42.18 20.94
N ALA A 5 -13.91 -42.57 19.67
CA ALA A 5 -13.49 -41.83 18.48
C ALA A 5 -12.59 -40.60 18.69
N GLY A 6 -11.27 -40.80 18.60
CA GLY A 6 -10.30 -39.73 18.41
C GLY A 6 -10.06 -39.48 16.92
N ALA A 7 -11.03 -38.89 16.22
CA ALA A 7 -10.80 -38.32 14.89
C ALA A 7 -10.01 -37.01 15.07
N ALA A 8 -8.68 -37.11 15.07
CA ALA A 8 -7.80 -35.96 14.98
C ALA A 8 -7.85 -35.41 13.55
N LEU A 9 -8.95 -34.74 13.20
CA LEU A 9 -8.96 -33.78 12.11
C LEU A 9 -8.09 -32.61 12.58
N ALA A 10 -6.82 -32.63 12.19
CA ALA A 10 -5.95 -31.46 12.25
C ALA A 10 -6.52 -30.42 11.27
N LEU A 11 -7.56 -29.71 11.73
CA LEU A 11 -8.11 -28.54 11.08
C LEU A 11 -6.97 -27.54 10.94
N MET A 12 -6.67 -27.24 9.68
CA MET A 12 -5.75 -26.22 9.23
C MET A 12 -5.98 -24.92 10.02
N ILE A 13 -5.15 -24.68 11.02
CA ILE A 13 -5.05 -23.37 11.67
C ILE A 13 -4.16 -22.51 10.75
N GLY A 14 -4.66 -22.22 9.56
CA GLY A 14 -4.15 -21.11 8.75
C GLY A 14 -4.66 -19.83 9.40
N GLY A 15 -3.85 -19.24 10.30
CA GLY A 15 -4.20 -18.02 11.01
C GLY A 15 -4.33 -16.79 10.09
N PRO A 16 -4.89 -15.68 10.60
CA PRO A 16 -5.22 -14.46 9.84
C PRO A 16 -4.00 -13.67 9.30
N ALA A 17 -2.77 -14.20 9.41
CA ALA A 17 -1.55 -13.49 9.05
C ALA A 17 -1.49 -13.09 7.57
N LEU A 18 -2.05 -13.90 6.66
CA LEU A 18 -1.98 -13.63 5.22
C LEU A 18 -2.91 -12.49 4.76
N ALA A 19 -3.95 -12.17 5.54
CA ALA A 19 -4.91 -11.12 5.14
C ALA A 19 -4.42 -9.72 5.48
N ASP A 20 -3.69 -9.56 6.60
CA ASP A 20 -3.05 -8.29 6.98
C ASP A 20 -1.92 -7.95 6.01
N ASP A 21 -1.09 -8.94 5.64
CA ASP A 21 0.03 -8.76 4.71
C ASP A 21 -0.45 -8.24 3.33
N ASP A 22 -1.55 -8.77 2.79
CA ASP A 22 -2.09 -8.30 1.50
C ASP A 22 -2.57 -6.84 1.56
N GLN A 23 -3.20 -6.43 2.67
CA GLN A 23 -3.66 -5.04 2.84
C GLN A 23 -2.47 -4.09 3.03
N ASP A 24 -1.47 -4.49 3.80
CA ASP A 24 -0.25 -3.72 4.01
C ASP A 24 0.55 -3.55 2.72
N MET A 25 0.65 -4.61 1.90
CA MET A 25 1.28 -4.55 0.58
C MET A 25 0.56 -3.57 -0.35
N ILE A 26 -0.77 -3.59 -0.40
CA ILE A 26 -1.58 -2.67 -1.21
C ILE A 26 -1.36 -1.24 -0.73
N PHE A 27 -1.52 -1.01 0.58
CA PHE A 27 -1.38 0.31 1.18
C PHE A 27 0.02 0.89 0.93
N ALA A 28 1.08 0.11 1.20
CA ALA A 28 2.46 0.54 0.99
C ALA A 28 2.70 0.92 -0.48
N ARG A 29 2.19 0.12 -1.42
CA ARG A 29 2.27 0.41 -2.85
C ARG A 29 1.57 1.71 -3.21
N GLU A 30 0.34 1.90 -2.76
CA GLU A 30 -0.44 3.12 -3.02
C GLU A 30 0.27 4.36 -2.46
N LEU A 31 0.76 4.29 -1.22
CA LEU A 31 1.51 5.39 -0.61
C LEU A 31 2.75 5.74 -1.43
N GLY A 32 3.49 4.74 -1.90
CA GLY A 32 4.64 4.95 -2.79
C GLY A 32 4.24 5.65 -4.09
N GLN A 33 3.12 5.25 -4.70
CA GLN A 33 2.62 5.85 -5.94
C GLN A 33 2.11 7.29 -5.74
N ILE A 34 1.43 7.58 -4.63
CA ILE A 34 0.99 8.93 -4.26
C ILE A 34 2.21 9.85 -4.20
N VAL A 35 3.19 9.51 -3.36
CA VAL A 35 4.41 10.32 -3.18
C VAL A 35 5.16 10.53 -4.51
N ALA A 36 5.26 9.48 -5.33
CA ALA A 36 5.99 9.55 -6.59
C ALA A 36 5.30 10.34 -7.71
N THR A 37 4.00 10.62 -7.59
CA THR A 37 3.22 11.27 -8.66
C THR A 37 2.78 12.68 -8.32
N ALA A 38 2.84 13.10 -7.05
CA ALA A 38 2.38 14.41 -6.59
C ALA A 38 2.84 15.58 -7.46
N ASP A 39 4.16 15.72 -7.67
CA ASP A 39 4.74 16.81 -8.47
C ASP A 39 4.25 16.80 -9.93
N GLU A 40 4.24 15.62 -10.55
CA GLU A 40 3.84 15.44 -11.96
C GLU A 40 2.32 15.62 -12.16
N CYS A 41 1.54 15.44 -11.10
CA CYS A 41 0.09 15.57 -11.07
C CYS A 41 -0.40 16.91 -10.51
N GLY A 42 0.50 17.75 -9.97
CA GLY A 42 0.20 19.09 -9.50
C GLY A 42 -0.59 19.18 -8.20
N TYR A 43 -0.68 18.11 -7.41
CA TYR A 43 -1.29 18.15 -6.08
C TYR A 43 -0.22 18.21 -4.98
N LYS A 44 -0.54 18.84 -3.86
CA LYS A 44 0.37 18.96 -2.71
C LYS A 44 0.09 17.90 -1.67
N LEU A 45 1.16 17.35 -1.12
CA LEU A 45 1.11 16.50 0.05
C LEU A 45 1.51 17.31 1.29
N ASP A 46 1.01 16.89 2.43
CA ASP A 46 1.48 17.30 3.74
C ASP A 46 2.69 16.44 4.11
N ASP A 47 3.89 17.01 3.98
CA ASP A 47 5.15 16.32 4.22
C ASP A 47 5.24 15.75 5.64
N GLY A 48 4.65 16.43 6.62
CA GLY A 48 4.61 15.99 8.01
C GLY A 48 3.77 14.72 8.18
N LYS A 49 2.57 14.70 7.57
CA LYS A 49 1.73 13.50 7.57
C LYS A 49 2.34 12.36 6.79
N VAL A 50 2.95 12.61 5.63
CA VAL A 50 3.64 11.56 4.86
C VAL A 50 4.78 10.95 5.68
N ALA A 51 5.62 11.78 6.31
CA ALA A 51 6.71 11.29 7.16
C ALA A 51 6.19 10.49 8.37
N ALA A 52 5.11 10.94 9.01
CA ALA A 52 4.46 10.21 10.09
C ALA A 52 3.96 8.83 9.60
N TYR A 53 3.24 8.78 8.48
CA TYR A 53 2.76 7.52 7.90
C TYR A 53 3.90 6.55 7.57
N VAL A 54 4.99 7.02 6.97
CA VAL A 54 6.14 6.16 6.66
C VAL A 54 6.81 5.65 7.95
N SER A 55 7.01 6.52 8.93
CA SER A 55 7.71 6.17 10.18
C SER A 55 6.87 5.30 11.12
N GLU A 56 5.55 5.46 11.16
CA GLU A 56 4.67 4.73 12.08
C GLU A 56 4.04 3.48 11.45
N LYS A 57 3.67 3.53 10.18
CA LYS A 57 2.97 2.42 9.50
C LYS A 57 3.93 1.60 8.68
N VAL A 58 4.59 2.21 7.69
CA VAL A 58 5.44 1.47 6.74
C VAL A 58 6.61 0.81 7.46
N SER A 59 7.23 1.47 8.44
CA SER A 59 8.36 0.90 9.17
C SER A 59 7.99 -0.40 9.94
N ALA A 60 6.76 -0.48 10.45
CA ALA A 60 6.24 -1.58 11.26
C ALA A 60 5.79 -2.79 10.43
N MET A 61 5.61 -2.63 9.11
CA MET A 61 5.22 -3.69 8.20
C MET A 61 6.32 -4.75 8.02
N ASP A 62 5.98 -5.91 7.47
CA ASP A 62 6.97 -6.92 7.08
C ASP A 62 7.86 -6.44 5.91
N SER A 63 8.93 -7.18 5.61
CA SER A 63 9.88 -6.79 4.56
C SER A 63 9.26 -6.70 3.17
N ASN A 64 8.30 -7.57 2.85
CA ASN A 64 7.66 -7.61 1.54
C ASN A 64 6.76 -6.39 1.36
N SER A 65 5.92 -6.08 2.35
CA SER A 65 5.08 -4.88 2.34
C SER A 65 5.92 -3.60 2.26
N ARG A 66 7.02 -3.49 3.01
CA ARG A 66 7.95 -2.36 2.88
C ARG A 66 8.55 -2.22 1.48
N ALA A 67 8.87 -3.34 0.82
CA ALA A 67 9.38 -3.31 -0.55
C ALA A 67 8.33 -2.80 -1.55
N MET A 68 7.03 -2.96 -1.25
CA MET A 68 5.95 -2.43 -2.08
C MET A 68 5.90 -0.89 -2.10
N PHE A 69 6.27 -0.22 -1.01
CA PHE A 69 6.44 1.24 -1.00
C PHE A 69 7.51 1.69 -1.99
N GLN A 70 8.70 1.06 -1.94
CA GLN A 70 9.81 1.40 -2.82
C GLN A 70 9.49 1.12 -4.29
N SER A 71 8.89 -0.03 -4.58
CA SER A 71 8.50 -0.40 -5.95
C SER A 71 7.35 0.47 -6.49
N GLY A 72 6.40 0.84 -5.63
CA GLY A 72 5.31 1.77 -5.92
C GLY A 72 5.85 3.14 -6.31
N GLY A 73 6.84 3.66 -5.59
CA GLY A 73 7.41 4.98 -5.87
C GLY A 73 8.35 5.01 -7.09
N GLY A 74 9.43 4.23 -7.04
CA GLY A 74 10.52 4.32 -8.02
C GLY A 74 10.06 4.06 -9.46
N ALA A 75 9.29 2.99 -9.68
CA ALA A 75 8.80 2.66 -11.01
C ALA A 75 7.70 3.63 -11.49
N GLN A 76 6.88 4.18 -10.59
CA GLN A 76 5.81 5.10 -10.96
C GLN A 76 6.35 6.46 -11.42
N LYS A 77 7.39 6.97 -10.75
CA LYS A 77 8.05 8.24 -11.12
C LYS A 77 8.60 8.23 -12.55
N ILE A 78 9.06 7.08 -13.02
CA ILE A 78 9.55 6.90 -14.40
C ILE A 78 8.39 6.72 -15.38
N ARG A 79 7.39 5.89 -15.01
CA ARG A 79 6.26 5.55 -15.90
C ARG A 79 5.38 6.76 -16.22
N ILE A 80 5.09 7.62 -15.24
CA ILE A 80 4.19 8.76 -15.42
C ILE A 80 4.69 9.75 -16.49
N LYS A 81 6.00 9.83 -16.71
CA LYS A 81 6.61 10.69 -17.74
C LYS A 81 6.44 10.15 -19.16
N LYS A 82 6.13 8.86 -19.31
CA LYS A 82 5.96 8.17 -20.60
C LYS A 82 4.50 7.90 -20.94
N MET A 83 3.58 8.25 -20.04
CA MET A 83 2.15 8.08 -20.23
C MET A 83 1.59 9.07 -21.26
N SER A 84 0.58 8.62 -22.00
CA SER A 84 -0.28 9.52 -22.76
C SER A 84 -1.01 10.50 -21.84
N THR A 85 -1.57 11.57 -22.42
CA THR A 85 -2.36 12.56 -21.66
C THR A 85 -3.51 11.92 -20.90
N ALA A 86 -4.23 10.97 -21.52
CA ALA A 86 -5.37 10.31 -20.90
C ALA A 86 -4.95 9.39 -19.74
N GLU A 87 -3.88 8.61 -19.91
CA GLU A 87 -3.33 7.76 -18.85
C GLU A 87 -2.82 8.59 -17.67
N LYS A 88 -2.08 9.67 -17.95
CA LYS A 88 -1.60 10.59 -16.91
C LYS A 88 -2.78 11.20 -16.15
N ALA A 89 -3.82 11.66 -16.86
CA ALA A 89 -5.01 12.21 -16.22
C ALA A 89 -5.72 11.20 -15.30
N ALA A 90 -5.90 9.96 -15.76
CA ALA A 90 -6.53 8.90 -14.96
C ALA A 90 -5.71 8.54 -13.71
N VAL A 91 -4.38 8.39 -13.87
CA VAL A 91 -3.47 8.12 -12.75
C VAL A 91 -3.50 9.27 -11.76
N CYS A 92 -3.37 10.52 -12.23
CA CYS A 92 -3.37 11.68 -11.34
C CYS A 92 -4.68 11.83 -10.57
N ALA A 93 -5.83 11.60 -11.21
CA ALA A 93 -7.12 11.62 -10.53
C ALA A 93 -7.21 10.56 -9.43
N LEU A 94 -6.76 9.33 -9.71
CA LEU A 94 -6.75 8.25 -8.73
C LEU A 94 -5.81 8.56 -7.55
N GLN A 95 -4.58 8.98 -7.82
CA GLN A 95 -3.61 9.23 -6.76
C GLN A 95 -4.00 10.43 -5.89
N ALA A 96 -4.60 11.47 -6.47
CA ALA A 96 -5.17 12.58 -5.71
C ALA A 96 -6.33 12.11 -4.81
N GLU A 97 -7.20 11.22 -5.29
CA GLU A 97 -8.28 10.64 -4.47
C GLU A 97 -7.72 9.83 -3.30
N LEU A 98 -6.73 8.97 -3.55
CA LEU A 98 -6.10 8.17 -2.51
C LEU A 98 -5.36 9.04 -1.49
N ALA A 99 -4.69 10.10 -1.93
CA ALA A 99 -4.07 11.07 -1.03
C ALA A 99 -5.09 11.71 -0.10
N ARG A 100 -6.29 12.08 -0.61
CA ARG A 100 -7.40 12.58 0.21
C ARG A 100 -7.97 11.52 1.15
N LYS A 101 -8.19 10.30 0.66
CA LYS A 101 -8.66 9.15 1.45
C LYS A 101 -7.75 8.89 2.66
N TYR A 102 -6.44 9.06 2.50
CA TYR A 102 -5.45 8.88 3.57
C TYR A 102 -5.15 10.16 4.36
N GLY A 103 -5.84 11.27 4.07
CA GLY A 103 -5.65 12.54 4.76
C GLY A 103 -4.27 13.17 4.53
N LEU A 104 -3.56 12.78 3.48
CA LEU A 104 -2.20 13.21 3.14
C LEU A 104 -2.16 14.55 2.42
N THR A 105 -3.31 15.11 2.06
CA THR A 105 -3.40 16.48 1.55
C THR A 105 -3.54 17.48 2.72
N PRO A 106 -3.12 18.74 2.55
CA PRO A 106 -3.41 19.82 3.49
C PRO A 106 -4.92 20.00 3.73
#